data_AF-A0A9E2YAH0-F1
#
_entry.id   AF-A0A9E2YAH0-F1
#
_cell.length_a   1.000
_cell.length_b   1.000
_cell.length_c   1.000
_cell.angle_alpha   90.00
_cell.angle_beta   90.00
_cell.angle_gamma   90.00
#
_symmetry.space_group_name_H-M   'P 1'
#
loop_
_entity.id
_entity.type
_entity.pdbx_description
1 polymer ?
#
loop_
_entity_poly.entity_id
_entity_poly.type
_entity_poly.pdbx_seq_one_letter_code
_entity_poly.pdbx_strand_id
1 'polypeptide(L)'
;MQFAAPLWLLGLLPWAVLTIWMLRRQRSTTAVSFLHFWPTNAISAVKNARFGRPPISIVFLLASIALAIIAAARPQHELKPIAAVESPMPDVSITALAAAVHPHPQVMVTIETHHFDRSSVDVVIRSDDQSITRSITVSPDETQTTFIDFPKLGPMITATVADSSITLQRNGNGVRLADDAHPPEPLRRLIELYRPDHPGDGMAISVDRALPTDRPGIVLAPATADARGPWTVLDDPITRDIDWSALSGGCVLTPGWQPLVFRGDAVLIARRTTPAKQILTSVATSDWLAMPSFVVFWSNALDFLAGGNGEYQSIAPRAQPQIPVPQKKQSEARDWSPFIFLSSIACILLSALYTVRHVQAR
;
A
#
# COMPACT_ATOMS: atom_id res chain seq x y z
N MET A 1 -33.93 -13.23 25.05
CA MET A 1 -33.59 -14.67 24.98
C MET A 1 -32.31 -14.85 24.15
N GLN A 2 -31.13 -14.60 24.75
CA GLN A 2 -29.84 -14.51 24.03
C GLN A 2 -29.00 -15.81 24.03
N PHE A 3 -29.50 -16.92 24.58
CA PHE A 3 -28.69 -18.12 24.84
C PHE A 3 -28.77 -19.24 23.78
N ALA A 4 -29.57 -19.13 22.72
CA ALA A 4 -29.69 -20.18 21.72
C ALA A 4 -28.55 -20.18 20.67
N ALA A 5 -27.91 -19.03 20.45
CA ALA A 5 -26.90 -18.86 19.40
C ALA A 5 -25.63 -19.77 19.55
N PRO A 6 -25.01 -19.91 20.74
CA PRO A 6 -23.82 -20.75 20.87
C PRO A 6 -24.10 -22.25 20.71
N LEU A 7 -25.30 -22.72 21.06
CA LEU A 7 -25.69 -24.13 20.88
C LEU A 7 -25.88 -24.51 19.40
N TRP A 8 -26.35 -23.58 18.58
CA TRP A 8 -26.48 -23.78 17.13
C TRP A 8 -25.12 -23.90 16.43
N LEU A 9 -24.09 -23.19 16.91
CA LEU A 9 -22.71 -23.32 16.40
C LEU A 9 -22.13 -24.71 16.65
N LEU A 10 -22.42 -25.32 17.81
CA LEU A 10 -22.05 -26.71 18.09
C LEU A 10 -22.74 -27.71 17.14
N GLY A 11 -23.99 -27.45 16.76
CA GLY A 11 -24.73 -28.26 15.80
C GLY A 11 -24.16 -28.25 14.37
N LEU A 12 -23.40 -27.22 14.00
CA LEU A 12 -22.74 -27.12 12.67
C LEU A 12 -21.38 -27.84 12.60
N LEU A 13 -20.79 -28.16 13.75
CA LEU A 13 -19.46 -28.77 13.83
C LEU A 13 -19.36 -30.13 13.09
N PRO A 14 -20.35 -31.04 13.16
CA PRO A 14 -20.32 -32.30 12.39
C PRO A 14 -20.30 -32.07 10.88
N TRP A 15 -21.02 -31.06 10.39
CA TRP A 15 -21.08 -30.72 8.97
C TRP A 15 -19.79 -30.09 8.47
N ALA A 16 -19.14 -29.26 9.30
CA ALA A 16 -17.81 -28.72 9.01
C ALA A 16 -16.75 -29.84 8.93
N VAL A 17 -16.80 -30.81 9.84
CA VAL A 17 -15.90 -31.97 9.82
C VAL A 17 -16.14 -32.82 8.56
N LEU A 18 -17.40 -33.08 8.21
CA LEU A 18 -17.76 -33.85 7.02
C LEU A 18 -17.29 -33.19 5.71
N THR A 19 -17.45 -31.87 5.60
CA THR A 19 -17.01 -31.11 4.41
C THR A 19 -15.48 -31.10 4.28
N ILE A 20 -14.74 -30.90 5.37
CA ILE A 20 -13.28 -31.01 5.39
C ILE A 20 -12.84 -32.43 5.01
N TRP A 21 -13.53 -33.45 5.50
CA TRP A 21 -13.24 -34.85 5.18
C TRP A 21 -13.49 -35.17 3.70
N MET A 22 -14.59 -34.68 3.12
CA MET A 22 -14.86 -34.85 1.68
C MET A 22 -13.84 -34.14 0.80
N LEU A 23 -13.38 -32.95 1.20
CA LEU A 23 -12.31 -32.24 0.48
C LEU A 23 -10.98 -32.98 0.54
N ARG A 24 -10.66 -33.66 1.66
CA ARG A 24 -9.46 -34.49 1.78
C ARG A 24 -9.52 -35.79 0.98
N ARG A 25 -10.72 -36.32 0.68
CA ARG A 25 -10.89 -37.66 0.07
C ARG A 25 -11.12 -37.63 -1.45
N GLN A 26 -10.71 -36.57 -2.15
CA GLN A 26 -10.84 -36.51 -3.60
C GLN A 26 -9.92 -37.52 -4.30
N ARG A 27 -10.56 -38.64 -4.66
CA ARG A 27 -10.30 -39.63 -5.72
C ARG A 27 -8.83 -39.82 -6.13
N SER A 28 -8.28 -40.96 -5.72
CA SER A 28 -7.24 -41.63 -6.51
C SER A 28 -7.76 -41.76 -7.94
N THR A 29 -7.12 -41.07 -8.88
CA THR A 29 -7.24 -41.35 -10.30
C THR A 29 -6.82 -42.80 -10.51
N THR A 30 -7.79 -43.71 -10.55
CA THR A 30 -7.56 -45.08 -11.00
C THR A 30 -7.25 -44.96 -12.48
N ALA A 31 -5.98 -45.05 -12.83
CA ALA A 31 -5.57 -45.16 -14.22
C ALA A 31 -6.24 -46.41 -14.77
N VAL A 32 -7.22 -46.23 -15.64
CA VAL A 32 -7.80 -47.34 -16.40
C VAL A 32 -6.65 -47.86 -17.25
N SER A 33 -6.25 -49.11 -16.98
CA SER A 33 -5.10 -49.75 -17.60
C SER A 33 -5.42 -49.97 -19.08
N PHE A 34 -5.02 -49.01 -19.92
CA PHE A 34 -4.87 -49.28 -21.34
C PHE A 34 -3.73 -50.30 -21.46
N LEU A 35 -4.00 -51.43 -22.15
CA LEU A 35 -3.12 -52.59 -22.24
C LEU A 35 -1.61 -52.24 -22.30
N HIS A 36 -0.88 -52.66 -21.27
CA HIS A 36 0.58 -52.58 -21.20
C HIS A 36 1.22 -53.62 -22.12
N PHE A 37 1.67 -53.21 -23.31
CA PHE A 37 2.49 -54.05 -24.19
C PHE A 37 4.00 -53.81 -24.09
N TRP A 38 4.49 -52.99 -23.16
CA TRP A 38 5.93 -52.82 -22.98
C TRP A 38 6.42 -52.94 -21.54
N PRO A 39 7.50 -53.73 -21.31
CA PRO A 39 8.22 -53.75 -20.06
C PRO A 39 9.22 -52.60 -20.04
N THR A 40 9.02 -51.64 -19.16
CA THR A 40 10.07 -50.67 -18.82
C THR A 40 9.99 -50.38 -17.33
N ASN A 41 10.96 -50.95 -16.62
CA ASN A 41 11.56 -50.51 -15.35
C ASN A 41 10.78 -49.40 -14.63
N ALA A 42 9.86 -49.82 -13.76
CA ALA A 42 9.00 -48.93 -12.99
C ALA A 42 9.78 -48.22 -11.88
N ILE A 43 10.28 -47.04 -12.19
CA ILE A 43 10.67 -46.04 -11.17
C ILE A 43 9.39 -45.63 -10.45
N SER A 44 9.30 -45.95 -9.16
CA SER A 44 8.15 -45.60 -8.31
C SER A 44 8.05 -44.07 -8.20
N ALA A 45 7.09 -43.49 -8.90
CA ALA A 45 6.76 -42.08 -8.77
C ALA A 45 6.12 -41.83 -7.39
N VAL A 46 6.87 -41.21 -6.48
CA VAL A 46 6.36 -40.70 -5.21
C VAL A 46 5.32 -39.62 -5.51
N LYS A 47 4.04 -39.99 -5.42
CA LYS A 47 2.90 -39.13 -5.72
C LYS A 47 2.70 -38.16 -4.55
N ASN A 48 3.39 -37.02 -4.59
CA ASN A 48 3.15 -35.91 -3.67
C ASN A 48 1.70 -35.43 -3.81
N ALA A 49 0.88 -35.68 -2.78
CA ALA A 49 -0.50 -35.24 -2.70
C ALA A 49 -0.53 -33.70 -2.61
N ARG A 50 -0.61 -33.04 -3.76
CA ARG A 50 -0.84 -31.59 -3.82
C ARG A 50 -2.30 -31.31 -3.47
N PHE A 51 -2.50 -30.39 -2.54
CA PHE A 51 -3.82 -29.82 -2.24
C PHE A 51 -4.37 -29.17 -3.52
N GLY A 52 -5.31 -29.85 -4.18
CA GLY A 52 -6.05 -29.28 -5.30
C GLY A 52 -6.91 -28.13 -4.78
N ARG A 53 -6.87 -26.98 -5.44
CA ARG A 53 -7.78 -25.88 -5.12
C ARG A 53 -9.22 -26.34 -5.38
N PRO A 54 -10.17 -26.13 -4.45
CA PRO A 54 -11.56 -26.49 -4.68
C PRO A 54 -12.11 -25.68 -5.88
N PRO A 55 -13.06 -26.24 -6.64
CA PRO A 55 -13.69 -25.52 -7.74
C PRO A 55 -14.41 -24.27 -7.22
N ILE A 56 -14.21 -23.15 -7.92
CA ILE A 56 -14.67 -21.81 -7.54
C ILE A 56 -16.18 -21.76 -7.27
N SER A 57 -16.98 -22.59 -7.96
CA SER A 57 -18.42 -22.69 -7.76
C SER A 57 -18.81 -23.10 -6.34
N ILE A 58 -18.05 -23.99 -5.70
CA ILE A 58 -18.30 -24.41 -4.31
C ILE A 58 -18.02 -23.27 -3.34
N VAL A 59 -16.99 -22.46 -3.61
CA VAL A 59 -16.65 -21.30 -2.77
C VAL A 59 -17.77 -20.26 -2.81
N PHE A 60 -18.32 -19.97 -4.00
CA PHE A 60 -19.45 -19.05 -4.14
C PHE A 60 -20.73 -19.57 -3.48
N LEU A 61 -21.01 -20.88 -3.57
CA LEU A 61 -22.16 -21.48 -2.88
C LEU A 61 -22.05 -21.33 -1.36
N LEU A 62 -20.87 -21.61 -0.79
CA LEU A 62 -20.62 -21.46 0.65
C LEU A 62 -20.72 -20.00 1.11
N ALA A 63 -20.18 -19.06 0.33
CA ALA A 63 -20.29 -17.64 0.61
C ALA A 63 -21.76 -17.15 0.60
N SER A 64 -22.56 -17.63 -0.36
CA SER A 64 -24.00 -17.34 -0.43
C SER A 64 -24.76 -17.82 0.81
N ILE A 65 -24.52 -19.07 1.24
CA ILE A 65 -25.15 -19.62 2.46
C ILE A 65 -24.73 -18.83 3.71
N ALA A 66 -23.46 -18.47 3.82
CA ALA A 66 -22.98 -17.66 4.95
C ALA A 66 -23.63 -16.28 4.99
N LEU A 67 -23.76 -15.61 3.84
CA LEU A 67 -24.46 -14.32 3.72
C LEU A 67 -25.94 -14.43 4.10
N ALA A 68 -26.62 -15.51 3.69
CA ALA A 68 -28.01 -15.75 4.05
C ALA A 68 -28.20 -15.94 5.56
N ILE A 69 -27.26 -16.64 6.23
CA ILE A 69 -27.27 -16.81 7.69
C ILE A 69 -27.04 -15.48 8.41
N ILE A 70 -26.08 -14.66 7.95
CA ILE A 70 -25.80 -13.34 8.53
C ILE A 70 -27.01 -12.41 8.36
N ALA A 71 -27.65 -12.42 7.20
CA ALA A 71 -28.85 -11.64 6.94
C ALA A 71 -30.03 -12.07 7.84
N ALA A 72 -30.21 -13.38 8.03
CA ALA A 72 -31.26 -13.92 8.90
C ALA A 72 -31.00 -13.61 10.39
N ALA A 73 -29.73 -13.51 10.80
CA ALA A 73 -29.36 -13.22 12.19
C ALA A 73 -29.75 -11.81 12.67
N ARG A 74 -30.09 -10.88 11.75
CA ARG A 74 -30.49 -9.49 12.05
C ARG A 74 -29.71 -8.92 13.24
N PRO A 75 -28.39 -8.68 13.12
CA PRO A 75 -27.61 -8.14 14.21
C PRO A 75 -28.17 -6.77 14.60
N GLN A 76 -28.89 -6.72 15.72
CA GLN A 76 -29.38 -5.47 16.29
C GLN A 76 -28.20 -4.77 16.93
N HIS A 77 -27.46 -4.02 16.13
CA HIS A 77 -26.52 -3.04 16.67
C HIS A 77 -27.36 -1.93 17.28
N GLU A 78 -27.55 -2.01 18.59
CA GLU A 78 -28.09 -0.92 19.39
C GLU A 78 -27.11 0.26 19.26
N LEU A 79 -27.39 1.16 18.33
CA LEU A 79 -26.67 2.42 18.20
C LEU A 79 -27.07 3.26 19.42
N LYS A 80 -26.33 3.10 20.53
CA LYS A 80 -26.42 4.01 21.66
C LYS A 80 -26.19 5.41 21.11
N PRO A 81 -27.16 6.33 21.18
CA PRO A 81 -26.98 7.69 20.67
C PRO A 81 -25.83 8.32 21.46
N ILE A 82 -24.71 8.50 20.78
CA ILE A 82 -23.60 9.30 21.28
C ILE A 82 -24.15 10.72 21.28
N ALA A 83 -24.52 11.23 22.45
CA ALA A 83 -24.77 12.65 22.60
C ALA A 83 -23.53 13.38 22.04
N ALA A 84 -23.74 14.32 21.14
CA ALA A 84 -22.67 15.16 20.63
C ALA A 84 -22.09 15.94 21.82
N VAL A 85 -21.06 15.38 22.42
CA VAL A 85 -20.17 16.12 23.30
C VAL A 85 -19.39 16.99 22.33
N GLU A 86 -19.82 18.25 22.17
CA GLU A 86 -18.91 19.29 21.71
C GLU A 86 -17.74 19.25 22.69
N SER A 87 -16.68 18.54 22.29
CA SER A 87 -15.45 18.58 23.04
C SER A 87 -14.99 20.02 22.89
N PRO A 88 -14.88 20.79 24.00
CA PRO A 88 -14.38 22.16 23.91
C PRO A 88 -13.08 22.10 23.12
N MET A 89 -12.96 22.94 22.09
CA MET A 89 -11.70 23.02 21.34
C MET A 89 -10.59 23.22 22.36
N PRO A 90 -9.50 22.44 22.30
CA PRO A 90 -8.42 22.61 23.25
C PRO A 90 -7.87 24.02 23.10
N ASP A 91 -7.68 24.72 24.23
CA ASP A 91 -7.20 26.11 24.25
C ASP A 91 -5.84 26.29 23.53
N VAL A 92 -5.13 25.18 23.29
CA VAL A 92 -3.88 25.12 22.53
C VAL A 92 -3.89 23.88 21.64
N SER A 93 -3.54 24.05 20.36
CA SER A 93 -3.43 22.95 19.40
C SER A 93 -2.17 23.09 18.53
N ILE A 94 -1.61 21.95 18.11
CA ILE A 94 -0.54 21.93 17.12
C ILE A 94 -1.21 21.96 15.75
N THR A 95 -0.93 22.97 14.93
CA THR A 95 -1.52 23.11 13.59
C THR A 95 -0.59 22.60 12.49
N ALA A 96 0.72 22.70 12.70
CA ALA A 96 1.70 22.15 11.78
C ALA A 96 2.93 21.61 12.50
N LEU A 97 3.53 20.60 11.89
CA LEU A 97 4.80 20.00 12.30
C LEU A 97 5.62 19.78 11.02
N ALA A 98 6.87 20.25 11.01
CA ALA A 98 7.83 19.98 9.95
C ALA A 98 9.19 19.67 10.56
N ALA A 99 10.05 18.96 9.81
CA ALA A 99 11.39 18.65 10.27
C ALA A 99 12.38 18.70 9.11
N ALA A 100 13.59 19.16 9.41
CA ALA A 100 14.70 19.27 8.47
C ALA A 100 15.94 18.62 9.08
N VAL A 101 16.68 17.84 8.28
CA VAL A 101 17.93 17.19 8.73
C VAL A 101 19.16 18.05 8.46
N HIS A 102 19.10 18.91 7.43
CA HIS A 102 20.18 19.79 7.01
C HIS A 102 19.69 21.25 6.99
N PRO A 103 20.54 22.25 7.32
CA PRO A 103 21.98 22.14 7.65
C PRO A 103 22.27 21.54 9.02
N HIS A 104 21.34 21.65 9.98
CA HIS A 104 21.38 20.93 11.27
C HIS A 104 19.99 20.33 11.54
N PRO A 105 19.89 19.19 12.27
CA PRO A 105 18.61 18.57 12.52
C PRO A 105 17.74 19.45 13.42
N GLN A 106 16.57 19.85 12.92
CA GLN A 106 15.65 20.74 13.63
C GLN A 106 14.19 20.40 13.32
N VAL A 107 13.31 20.64 14.28
CA VAL A 107 11.87 20.46 14.16
C VAL A 107 11.18 21.81 14.30
N MET A 108 10.32 22.14 13.34
CA MET A 108 9.46 23.30 13.36
C MET A 108 8.07 22.88 13.85
N VAL A 109 7.59 23.51 14.92
CA VAL A 109 6.24 23.31 15.45
C VAL A 109 5.48 24.61 15.31
N THR A 110 4.29 24.55 14.71
CA THR A 110 3.34 25.66 14.68
C THR A 110 2.19 25.34 15.61
N ILE A 111 1.91 26.27 16.51
CA ILE A 111 0.93 26.15 17.58
C ILE A 111 -0.09 27.26 17.39
N GLU A 112 -1.36 26.93 17.49
CA GLU A 112 -2.47 27.88 17.52
C GLU A 112 -3.11 27.82 18.89
N THR A 113 -3.39 28.98 19.47
CA THR A 113 -4.07 29.10 20.76
C THR A 113 -5.46 29.71 20.55
N HIS A 114 -6.41 29.32 21.39
CA HIS A 114 -7.76 29.87 21.44
C HIS A 114 -8.13 30.11 22.90
N HIS A 115 -8.40 31.37 23.28
CA HIS A 115 -8.80 31.74 24.65
C HIS A 115 -7.85 31.25 25.77
N PHE A 116 -6.56 31.09 25.46
CA PHE A 116 -5.56 30.58 26.40
C PHE A 116 -5.14 31.64 27.42
N ASP A 117 -5.32 31.36 28.71
CA ASP A 117 -5.10 32.31 29.82
C ASP A 117 -3.65 32.32 30.35
N ARG A 118 -2.81 31.38 29.91
CA ARG A 118 -1.40 31.27 30.32
C ARG A 118 -0.47 31.94 29.32
N SER A 119 0.61 32.50 29.81
CA SER A 119 1.65 33.13 28.98
C SER A 119 2.65 32.15 28.37
N SER A 120 2.57 30.85 28.70
CA SER A 120 3.48 29.83 28.15
C SER A 120 2.86 28.44 28.12
N VAL A 121 3.35 27.62 27.19
CA VAL A 121 2.99 26.20 27.06
C VAL A 121 4.24 25.35 26.86
N ASP A 122 4.27 24.17 27.49
CA ASP A 122 5.34 23.20 27.30
C ASP A 122 5.06 22.32 26.09
N VAL A 123 6.01 22.31 25.16
CA VAL A 123 5.98 21.46 23.97
C VAL A 123 6.98 20.35 24.13
N VAL A 124 6.51 19.11 24.06
CA VAL A 124 7.35 17.91 24.13
C VAL A 124 7.50 17.37 22.71
N ILE A 125 8.72 17.39 22.20
CA ILE A 125 9.06 16.74 20.93
C ILE A 125 9.87 15.49 21.21
N ARG A 126 9.43 14.37 20.65
CA ARG A 126 10.12 13.09 20.70
C ARG A 126 10.59 12.70 19.32
N SER A 127 11.83 12.25 19.21
CA SER A 127 12.39 11.64 18.01
C SER A 127 13.19 10.41 18.43
N ASP A 128 12.69 9.22 18.10
CA ASP A 128 13.16 7.93 18.62
C ASP A 128 13.29 7.90 20.16
N ASP A 129 14.51 7.72 20.67
CA ASP A 129 14.87 7.66 22.09
C ASP A 129 15.15 9.04 22.69
N GLN A 130 15.14 10.10 21.88
CA GLN A 130 15.36 11.47 22.32
C GLN A 130 14.03 12.19 22.57
N SER A 131 13.95 12.93 23.68
CA SER A 131 12.82 13.78 24.02
C SER A 131 13.34 15.13 24.46
N ILE A 132 12.85 16.20 23.84
CA ILE A 132 13.17 17.58 24.19
C ILE A 132 11.87 18.27 24.60
N THR A 133 11.86 18.87 25.79
CA THR A 133 10.76 19.71 26.26
C THR A 133 11.17 21.17 26.17
N ARG A 134 10.36 22.00 25.52
CA ARG A 134 10.59 23.43 25.37
C ARG A 134 9.37 24.21 25.85
N SER A 135 9.58 25.13 26.78
CA SER A 135 8.54 26.09 27.16
C SER A 135 8.52 27.22 26.15
N ILE A 136 7.36 27.47 25.55
CA ILE A 136 7.15 28.48 24.50
C ILE A 136 6.20 29.54 25.04
N THR A 137 6.62 30.81 24.98
CA THR A 137 5.77 31.95 25.34
C THR A 137 4.76 32.19 24.24
N VAL A 138 3.47 32.00 24.54
CA VAL A 138 2.35 32.15 23.59
C VAL A 138 1.49 33.36 23.95
N SER A 139 0.94 34.03 22.94
CA SER A 139 -0.10 35.04 23.13
C SER A 139 -1.48 34.42 22.87
N PRO A 140 -2.55 34.87 23.53
CA PRO A 140 -3.89 34.39 23.26
C PRO A 140 -4.32 34.70 21.82
N ASP A 141 -5.01 33.74 21.20
CA ASP A 141 -5.58 33.84 19.84
C ASP A 141 -4.52 34.10 18.75
N GLU A 142 -3.27 33.68 18.99
CA GLU A 142 -2.15 33.81 18.06
C GLU A 142 -1.66 32.44 17.57
N THR A 143 -1.20 32.41 16.32
CA THR A 143 -0.44 31.30 15.75
C THR A 143 1.05 31.59 15.85
N GLN A 144 1.80 30.73 16.54
CA GLN A 144 3.23 30.90 16.74
C GLN A 144 4.01 29.70 16.19
N THR A 145 5.11 29.99 15.51
CA THR A 145 6.03 28.97 14.99
C THR A 145 7.33 29.01 15.79
N THR A 146 7.77 27.84 16.26
CA THR A 146 9.02 27.68 17.00
C THR A 146 9.88 26.58 16.38
N PHE A 147 11.19 26.80 16.35
CA PHE A 147 12.18 25.83 15.92
C PHE A 147 12.89 25.22 17.13
N ILE A 148 13.05 23.90 17.12
CA ILE A 148 13.67 23.13 18.20
C ILE A 148 14.76 22.26 17.58
N ASP A 149 16.01 22.54 17.96
CA ASP A 149 17.18 21.82 17.48
C ASP A 149 17.27 20.43 18.11
N PHE A 150 17.70 19.45 17.31
CA PHE A 150 17.95 18.07 17.72
C PHE A 150 19.39 17.67 17.37
N PRO A 151 20.07 16.88 18.23
CA PRO A 151 21.36 16.29 17.87
C PRO A 151 21.25 15.37 16.64
N LYS A 152 20.15 14.62 16.54
CA LYS A 152 19.82 13.72 15.44
C LYS A 152 18.31 13.55 15.36
N LEU A 153 17.76 13.41 14.16
CA LEU A 153 16.35 13.05 13.97
C LEU A 153 16.22 11.58 13.57
N GLY A 154 15.26 10.92 14.21
CA GLY A 154 14.81 9.57 13.92
C GLY A 154 13.81 9.49 12.75
N PRO A 155 13.40 8.27 12.35
CA PRO A 155 12.33 8.05 11.38
C PRO A 155 10.94 8.45 11.86
N MET A 156 10.71 8.63 13.17
CA MET A 156 9.43 9.10 13.71
C MET A 156 9.66 10.30 14.61
N ILE A 157 8.88 11.36 14.41
CA ILE A 157 8.89 12.56 15.25
C ILE A 157 7.48 12.79 15.75
N THR A 158 7.29 12.89 17.05
CA THR A 158 5.99 13.20 17.66
C THR A 158 6.12 14.48 18.46
N ALA A 159 5.32 15.49 18.13
CA ALA A 159 5.16 16.67 18.96
C ALA A 159 3.87 16.54 19.78
N THR A 160 3.92 16.94 21.05
CA THR A 160 2.79 16.93 21.97
C THR A 160 2.73 18.25 22.73
N VAL A 161 1.54 18.86 22.76
CA VAL A 161 1.23 20.10 23.46
C VAL A 161 -0.14 19.95 24.10
N ALA A 162 -0.19 19.97 25.44
CA ALA A 162 -1.40 19.63 26.20
C ALA A 162 -2.00 18.28 25.69
N ASP A 163 -3.23 18.30 25.19
CA ASP A 163 -3.93 17.12 24.65
C ASP A 163 -3.77 16.95 23.12
N SER A 164 -3.08 17.87 22.45
CA SER A 164 -2.81 17.83 21.01
C SER A 164 -1.52 17.08 20.71
N SER A 165 -1.55 16.18 19.72
CA SER A 165 -0.33 15.52 19.22
C SER A 165 -0.35 15.39 17.70
N ILE A 166 0.79 15.65 17.08
CA ILE A 166 1.04 15.41 15.65
C ILE A 166 2.27 14.53 15.53
N THR A 167 2.23 13.59 14.59
CA THR A 167 3.36 12.72 14.28
C THR A 167 3.79 12.91 12.83
N LEU A 168 5.08 13.17 12.64
CA LEU A 168 5.75 13.02 11.36
C LEU A 168 6.37 11.63 11.28
N GLN A 169 6.18 10.97 10.15
CA GLN A 169 6.95 9.79 9.80
C GLN A 169 7.84 10.11 8.61
N ARG A 170 9.12 9.80 8.74
CA ARG A 170 10.06 9.77 7.63
C ARG A 170 9.68 8.57 6.77
N ASN A 171 9.07 8.83 5.63
CA ASN A 171 8.82 7.78 4.65
C ASN A 171 10.16 7.37 4.03
N GLY A 172 10.84 6.43 4.67
CA GLY A 172 11.99 5.78 4.09
C GLY A 172 11.53 4.90 2.92
N ASN A 173 11.63 5.40 1.70
CA ASN A 173 11.53 4.57 0.50
C ASN A 173 12.88 3.87 0.28
N GLY A 174 13.21 2.91 1.12
CA GLY A 174 14.48 2.22 0.99
C GLY A 174 14.58 1.38 -0.28
N VAL A 175 15.83 1.17 -0.70
CA VAL A 175 16.19 0.51 -1.95
C VAL A 175 16.31 -1.01 -1.75
N ARG A 176 15.44 -1.76 -2.43
CA ARG A 176 15.50 -3.21 -2.52
C ARG A 176 15.80 -3.65 -3.95
N LEU A 177 16.69 -4.61 -4.07
CA LEU A 177 16.87 -5.35 -5.33
C LEU A 177 15.70 -6.31 -5.47
N ALA A 178 15.04 -6.35 -6.64
CA ALA A 178 14.07 -7.41 -6.88
C ALA A 178 14.77 -8.77 -6.73
N ASP A 179 14.08 -9.78 -6.18
CA ASP A 179 14.70 -11.06 -5.79
C ASP A 179 15.35 -11.81 -7.00
N ASP A 180 14.98 -11.44 -8.23
CA ASP A 180 15.52 -11.97 -9.50
C ASP A 180 16.47 -11.00 -10.24
N ALA A 181 16.67 -9.78 -9.74
CA ALA A 181 17.51 -8.78 -10.38
C ALA A 181 18.99 -9.04 -10.12
N HIS A 182 19.77 -9.09 -11.20
CA HIS A 182 21.23 -9.22 -11.17
C HIS A 182 21.85 -7.94 -11.76
N PRO A 183 21.81 -6.80 -11.06
CA PRO A 183 22.42 -5.58 -11.55
C PRO A 183 23.94 -5.76 -11.69
N PRO A 184 24.62 -4.94 -12.51
CA PRO A 184 26.07 -4.90 -12.56
C PRO A 184 26.68 -4.73 -11.16
N GLU A 185 27.78 -5.42 -10.88
CA GLU A 185 28.42 -5.45 -9.56
C GLU A 185 28.69 -4.05 -8.95
N PRO A 186 29.15 -3.03 -9.71
CA PRO A 186 29.34 -1.70 -9.15
C PRO A 186 28.04 -1.02 -8.72
N LEU A 187 26.95 -1.23 -9.46
CA LEU A 187 25.62 -0.73 -9.08
C LEU A 187 25.13 -1.43 -7.81
N ARG A 188 25.33 -2.74 -7.70
CA ARG A 188 25.00 -3.51 -6.48
C ARG A 188 25.70 -2.93 -5.25
N ARG A 189 27.01 -2.66 -5.34
CA ARG A 189 27.79 -2.06 -4.25
C ARG A 189 27.31 -0.65 -3.90
N LEU A 190 26.98 0.16 -4.90
CA LEU A 190 26.45 1.51 -4.68
C LEU A 190 25.12 1.46 -3.92
N ILE A 191 24.22 0.54 -4.29
CA ILE A 191 22.95 0.32 -3.59
C ILE A 191 23.18 -0.14 -2.15
N GLU A 192 24.14 -1.04 -1.93
CA GLU A 192 24.52 -1.50 -0.58
C GLU A 192 25.06 -0.36 0.29
N LEU A 193 25.84 0.56 -0.30
CA LEU A 193 26.32 1.76 0.39
C LEU A 193 25.22 2.79 0.67
N TYR A 194 24.22 2.88 -0.21
CA TYR A 194 23.13 3.85 -0.09
C TYR A 194 22.02 3.42 0.89
N ARG A 195 21.82 2.10 1.06
CA ARG A 195 20.75 1.51 1.87
C ARG A 195 20.73 1.95 3.35
N PRO A 196 21.86 2.06 4.08
CA PRO A 196 21.84 2.43 5.50
C PRO A 196 21.19 3.78 5.78
N ASP A 197 21.37 4.75 4.88
CA ASP A 197 20.83 6.11 5.04
C ASP A 197 19.37 6.23 4.58
N HIS A 198 18.86 5.20 3.88
CA HIS A 198 17.50 5.15 3.33
C HIS A 198 16.83 3.81 3.70
N PRO A 199 16.50 3.58 4.98
CA PRO A 199 15.85 2.35 5.41
C PRO A 199 14.42 2.25 4.87
N GLY A 200 14.03 1.11 4.29
CA GLY A 200 12.67 0.82 3.83
C GLY A 200 12.59 -0.17 2.66
N ASP A 201 11.38 -0.59 2.32
CA ASP A 201 11.09 -1.63 1.30
C ASP A 201 10.40 -1.07 0.03
N GLY A 202 10.44 0.25 -0.17
CA GLY A 202 9.59 0.94 -1.14
C GLY A 202 10.06 0.83 -2.59
N MET A 203 11.38 0.84 -2.83
CA MET A 203 11.95 1.01 -4.16
C MET A 203 12.51 -0.31 -4.70
N ALA A 204 12.14 -0.67 -5.94
CA ALA A 204 12.62 -1.88 -6.59
C ALA A 204 13.54 -1.57 -7.77
N ILE A 205 14.64 -2.30 -7.93
CA ILE A 205 15.46 -2.27 -9.14
C ILE A 205 15.24 -3.57 -9.90
N SER A 206 14.87 -3.45 -11.18
CA SER A 206 14.55 -4.55 -12.09
C SER A 206 15.46 -4.50 -13.31
N VAL A 207 15.93 -5.66 -13.75
CA VAL A 207 16.77 -5.82 -14.94
C VAL A 207 15.98 -6.59 -15.98
N ASP A 208 15.89 -6.05 -17.20
CA ASP A 208 15.22 -6.66 -18.37
C ASP A 208 13.73 -6.99 -18.19
N ARG A 209 13.11 -6.48 -17.13
CA ARG A 209 11.71 -6.75 -16.81
C ARG A 209 10.98 -5.47 -16.42
N ALA A 210 9.76 -5.33 -16.92
CA ALA A 210 8.88 -4.24 -16.54
C ALA A 210 8.57 -4.32 -15.03
N LEU A 211 8.81 -3.20 -14.33
CA LEU A 211 8.32 -3.02 -12.97
C LEU A 211 6.80 -2.80 -12.97
N PRO A 212 6.07 -3.28 -11.94
CA PRO A 212 4.69 -2.87 -11.71
C PRO A 212 4.57 -1.34 -11.73
N THR A 213 3.58 -0.80 -12.44
CA THR A 213 3.48 0.65 -12.70
C THR A 213 3.23 1.46 -11.43
N ASP A 214 2.65 0.85 -10.41
CA ASP A 214 2.26 1.38 -9.10
C ASP A 214 3.38 1.37 -8.05
N ARG A 215 4.60 0.92 -8.41
CA ARG A 215 5.74 0.84 -7.50
C ARG A 215 6.87 1.75 -7.93
N PRO A 216 7.53 2.46 -7.01
CA PRO A 216 8.70 3.23 -7.38
C PRO A 216 9.89 2.32 -7.66
N GLY A 217 10.75 2.71 -8.60
CA GLY A 217 11.89 1.87 -8.95
C GLY A 217 12.65 2.23 -10.22
N ILE A 218 13.67 1.43 -10.51
CA ILE A 218 14.53 1.59 -11.69
C ILE A 218 14.36 0.38 -12.59
N VAL A 219 14.10 0.62 -13.87
CA VAL A 219 14.11 -0.38 -14.94
C VAL A 219 15.42 -0.26 -15.71
N LEU A 220 16.29 -1.26 -15.61
CA LEU A 220 17.42 -1.42 -16.52
C LEU A 220 16.90 -2.14 -17.76
N ALA A 221 16.64 -1.39 -18.83
CA ALA A 221 16.22 -1.92 -20.11
C ALA A 221 17.45 -2.34 -20.94
N PRO A 222 17.35 -3.40 -21.74
CA PRO A 222 18.43 -3.78 -22.63
C PRO A 222 18.63 -2.69 -23.69
N ALA A 223 19.89 -2.34 -23.95
CA ALA A 223 20.24 -1.45 -25.06
C ALA A 223 19.91 -2.15 -26.40
N THR A 224 18.99 -1.59 -27.18
CA THR A 224 18.53 -2.23 -28.43
C THR A 224 19.33 -1.81 -29.66
N ALA A 225 20.03 -0.68 -29.60
CA ALA A 225 20.87 -0.18 -30.70
C ALA A 225 21.91 0.82 -30.20
N ASP A 226 23.03 0.94 -30.93
CA ASP A 226 23.96 2.05 -30.75
C ASP A 226 23.31 3.35 -31.22
N ALA A 227 22.94 4.20 -30.26
CA ALA A 227 22.43 5.52 -30.59
C ALA A 227 23.48 6.36 -31.31
N ARG A 228 23.07 7.00 -32.40
CA ARG A 228 23.89 7.94 -33.18
C ARG A 228 23.16 9.27 -33.30
N GLY A 229 23.92 10.34 -33.40
CA GLY A 229 23.39 11.70 -33.54
C GLY A 229 23.80 12.64 -32.40
N PRO A 230 23.26 13.87 -32.40
CA PRO A 230 23.54 14.85 -31.36
C PRO A 230 22.92 14.43 -30.03
N TRP A 231 23.56 14.84 -28.94
CA TRP A 231 23.03 14.68 -27.59
C TRP A 231 21.97 15.74 -27.30
N THR A 232 20.87 15.31 -26.70
CA THR A 232 19.87 16.20 -26.11
C THR A 232 19.67 15.77 -24.67
N VAL A 233 19.98 16.66 -23.74
CA VAL A 233 19.84 16.46 -22.30
C VAL A 233 18.89 17.53 -21.77
N LEU A 234 17.77 17.10 -21.18
CA LEU A 234 16.86 18.02 -20.49
C LEU A 234 17.40 18.32 -19.09
N ASP A 235 17.24 19.56 -18.62
CA ASP A 235 17.56 19.92 -17.22
C ASP A 235 16.59 19.22 -16.28
N ASP A 236 17.12 18.28 -15.50
CA ASP A 236 16.39 17.51 -14.51
C ASP A 236 17.31 17.16 -13.34
N PRO A 237 16.82 17.02 -12.10
CA PRO A 237 17.65 16.57 -10.98
C PRO A 237 18.40 15.27 -11.25
N ILE A 238 17.84 14.36 -12.06
CA ILE A 238 18.49 13.10 -12.43
C ILE A 238 19.69 13.32 -13.36
N THR A 239 19.68 14.37 -14.18
CA THR A 239 20.63 14.56 -15.29
C THR A 239 21.77 15.56 -15.05
N ARG A 240 21.73 16.28 -13.93
CA ARG A 240 22.72 17.32 -13.57
C ARG A 240 24.09 16.75 -13.25
N ASP A 241 25.12 17.53 -13.58
CA ASP A 241 26.53 17.28 -13.24
C ASP A 241 27.08 15.93 -13.74
N ILE A 242 26.55 15.45 -14.86
CA ILE A 242 26.93 14.17 -15.48
C ILE A 242 27.49 14.43 -16.87
N ASP A 243 28.66 13.86 -17.15
CA ASP A 243 29.19 13.78 -18.52
C ASP A 243 28.55 12.59 -19.24
N TRP A 244 27.70 12.90 -20.22
CA TRP A 244 26.96 11.94 -21.04
C TRP A 244 27.73 11.45 -22.27
N SER A 245 28.85 12.09 -22.62
CA SER A 245 29.51 11.91 -23.92
C SER A 245 30.01 10.49 -24.19
N ALA A 246 30.35 9.75 -23.12
CA ALA A 246 30.87 8.38 -23.17
C ALA A 246 29.79 7.29 -23.28
N LEU A 247 28.50 7.64 -23.19
CA LEU A 247 27.43 6.66 -23.14
C LEU A 247 26.99 6.17 -24.53
N SER A 248 26.70 4.88 -24.59
CA SER A 248 26.13 4.18 -25.75
C SER A 248 24.89 3.39 -25.35
N GLY A 249 24.17 2.88 -26.35
CA GLY A 249 22.88 2.22 -26.16
C GLY A 249 21.70 3.14 -26.41
N GLY A 250 20.52 2.71 -25.96
CA GLY A 250 19.26 3.39 -26.21
C GLY A 250 18.11 2.40 -26.41
N CYS A 251 16.89 2.88 -26.19
CA CYS A 251 15.67 2.11 -26.37
C CYS A 251 14.55 2.97 -26.98
N VAL A 252 13.51 2.29 -27.46
CA VAL A 252 12.24 2.91 -27.84
C VAL A 252 11.34 2.97 -26.61
N LEU A 253 10.80 4.15 -26.30
CA LEU A 253 9.89 4.31 -25.17
C LEU A 253 8.46 3.84 -25.49
N THR A 254 7.81 3.32 -24.46
CA THR A 254 6.35 3.17 -24.44
C THR A 254 5.68 4.47 -23.96
N PRO A 255 4.37 4.68 -24.23
CA PRO A 255 3.66 5.86 -23.75
C PRO A 255 3.72 6.03 -22.22
N GLY A 256 3.76 7.27 -21.75
CA GLY A 256 3.77 7.63 -20.32
C GLY A 256 5.16 7.81 -19.70
N TRP A 257 6.23 7.63 -20.47
CA TRP A 257 7.58 7.99 -20.08
C TRP A 257 7.91 9.40 -20.56
N GLN A 258 8.47 10.22 -19.66
CA GLN A 258 9.11 11.48 -19.99
C GLN A 258 10.60 11.21 -20.23
N PRO A 259 11.07 11.26 -21.48
CA PRO A 259 12.49 11.11 -21.75
C PRO A 259 13.30 12.30 -21.22
N LEU A 260 14.51 12.03 -20.75
CA LEU A 260 15.42 13.01 -20.15
C LEU A 260 16.72 13.15 -20.93
N VAL A 261 17.25 12.02 -21.42
CA VAL A 261 18.51 11.96 -22.17
C VAL A 261 18.29 11.17 -23.45
N PHE A 262 18.68 11.78 -24.56
CA PHE A 262 18.56 11.20 -25.89
C PHE A 262 19.82 11.42 -26.71
N ARG A 263 20.02 10.55 -27.69
CA ARG A 263 21.03 10.71 -28.72
C ARG A 263 20.44 10.36 -30.08
N GLY A 264 20.23 11.39 -30.91
CA GLY A 264 19.34 11.28 -32.07
C GLY A 264 17.92 10.89 -31.64
N ASP A 265 17.37 9.83 -32.22
CA ASP A 265 16.02 9.33 -31.91
C ASP A 265 15.98 8.31 -30.76
N ALA A 266 17.14 7.89 -30.26
CA ALA A 266 17.23 6.89 -29.22
C ALA A 266 17.15 7.53 -27.83
N VAL A 267 16.32 6.95 -26.95
CA VAL A 267 16.20 7.38 -25.56
C VAL A 267 17.11 6.54 -24.68
N LEU A 268 17.98 7.19 -23.91
CA LEU A 268 18.91 6.54 -22.99
C LEU A 268 18.35 6.53 -21.56
N ILE A 269 17.79 7.67 -21.14
CA ILE A 269 17.20 7.84 -19.81
C ILE A 269 15.81 8.43 -19.96
N ALA A 270 14.86 7.86 -19.23
CA ALA A 270 13.52 8.41 -19.10
C ALA A 270 13.04 8.27 -17.65
N ARG A 271 12.07 9.09 -17.27
CA ARG A 271 11.39 8.97 -15.99
C ARG A 271 9.88 8.92 -16.16
N ARG A 272 9.21 8.48 -15.12
CA ARG A 272 7.75 8.55 -14.97
C ARG A 272 7.45 8.92 -13.52
N THR A 273 6.46 9.78 -13.29
CA THR A 273 6.05 10.19 -11.94
C THR A 273 4.71 9.60 -11.52
N THR A 274 3.87 9.21 -12.49
CA THR A 274 2.51 8.71 -12.27
C THR A 274 2.33 7.34 -12.95
N PRO A 275 1.79 6.31 -12.27
CA PRO A 275 1.25 6.34 -10.91
C PRO A 275 2.31 6.23 -9.80
N ALA A 276 3.55 5.91 -10.13
CA ALA A 276 4.69 5.95 -9.20
C ALA A 276 5.95 6.53 -9.87
N LYS A 277 6.89 7.00 -9.04
CA LYS A 277 8.20 7.50 -9.49
C LYS A 277 9.05 6.34 -10.03
N GLN A 278 9.33 6.33 -11.31
CA GLN A 278 10.19 5.32 -11.93
C GLN A 278 11.22 5.96 -12.84
N ILE A 279 12.37 5.30 -12.96
CA ILE A 279 13.43 5.65 -13.90
C ILE A 279 13.63 4.47 -14.83
N LEU A 280 13.75 4.74 -16.12
CA LEU A 280 14.16 3.78 -17.12
C LEU A 280 15.55 4.19 -17.62
N THR A 281 16.47 3.24 -17.65
CA THR A 281 17.80 3.43 -18.23
C THR A 281 18.09 2.30 -19.20
N SER A 282 18.57 2.64 -20.40
CA SER A 282 18.91 1.70 -21.47
C SER A 282 20.36 1.83 -21.92
N VAL A 283 21.22 2.30 -21.02
CA VAL A 283 22.63 2.55 -21.30
C VAL A 283 23.48 1.30 -21.13
N ALA A 284 24.43 1.08 -22.03
CA ALA A 284 25.47 0.10 -21.83
C ALA A 284 26.39 0.59 -20.71
N THR A 285 26.39 -0.10 -19.56
CA THR A 285 27.09 0.40 -18.37
C THR A 285 28.60 0.18 -18.43
N SER A 286 29.10 -0.81 -19.19
CA SER A 286 30.50 -1.30 -19.11
C SER A 286 31.55 -0.20 -19.16
N ASP A 287 31.41 0.76 -20.07
CA ASP A 287 32.40 1.82 -20.29
C ASP A 287 32.22 2.98 -19.30
N TRP A 288 31.00 3.12 -18.76
CA TRP A 288 30.64 4.15 -17.81
C TRP A 288 31.01 3.82 -16.37
N LEU A 289 31.12 2.52 -16.04
CA LEU A 289 31.39 2.03 -14.67
C LEU A 289 32.63 2.69 -14.02
N ALA A 290 33.62 3.08 -14.83
CA ALA A 290 34.86 3.68 -14.35
C ALA A 290 34.80 5.21 -14.20
N MET A 291 33.71 5.86 -14.63
CA MET A 291 33.59 7.31 -14.65
C MET A 291 32.94 7.85 -13.37
N PRO A 292 33.35 9.03 -12.86
CA PRO A 292 32.67 9.70 -11.74
C PRO A 292 31.17 9.93 -12.01
N SER A 293 30.83 10.23 -13.26
CA SER A 293 29.46 10.37 -13.77
C SER A 293 28.52 9.21 -13.41
N PHE A 294 29.04 7.98 -13.32
CA PHE A 294 28.25 6.81 -12.94
C PHE A 294 27.72 6.94 -11.51
N VAL A 295 28.60 7.30 -10.57
CA VAL A 295 28.23 7.45 -9.15
C VAL A 295 27.26 8.60 -8.96
N VAL A 296 27.50 9.73 -9.64
CA VAL A 296 26.62 10.92 -9.59
C VAL A 296 25.22 10.58 -10.12
N PHE A 297 25.13 9.95 -11.30
CA PHE A 297 23.85 9.53 -11.86
C PHE A 297 23.06 8.63 -10.92
N TRP A 298 23.68 7.58 -10.40
CA TRP A 298 22.98 6.63 -9.55
C TRP A 298 22.56 7.25 -8.22
N SER A 299 23.36 8.17 -7.66
CA SER A 299 22.96 8.92 -6.46
C SER A 299 21.74 9.80 -6.73
N ASN A 300 21.77 10.59 -7.81
CA ASN A 300 20.64 11.44 -8.21
C ASN A 300 19.37 10.63 -8.51
N ALA A 301 19.52 9.47 -9.16
CA ALA A 301 18.43 8.57 -9.48
C ALA A 301 17.77 7.99 -8.22
N LEU A 302 18.58 7.54 -7.26
CA LEU A 302 18.10 7.00 -5.98
C LEU A 302 17.44 8.09 -5.13
N ASP A 303 18.01 9.29 -5.07
CA ASP A 303 17.44 10.44 -4.37
C ASP A 303 16.07 10.84 -4.94
N PHE A 304 15.95 10.89 -6.28
CA PHE A 304 14.68 11.15 -6.95
C PHE A 304 13.59 10.16 -6.52
N LEU A 305 13.92 8.87 -6.49
CA LEU A 305 13.01 7.79 -6.12
C LEU A 305 12.69 7.79 -4.61
N ALA A 306 13.66 8.14 -3.78
CA ALA A 306 13.50 8.26 -2.33
C ALA A 306 12.53 9.39 -1.94
N GLY A 307 12.26 10.34 -2.85
CA GLY A 307 11.37 11.46 -2.56
C GLY A 307 12.02 12.83 -2.73
N GLY A 308 13.36 12.89 -2.86
CA GLY A 308 14.14 14.11 -2.69
C GLY A 308 14.25 14.49 -1.20
N ASN A 309 15.48 14.76 -0.74
CA ASN A 309 15.84 15.42 0.53
C ASN A 309 15.45 14.75 1.86
N GLY A 310 14.80 13.58 1.84
CA GLY A 310 14.36 12.90 3.08
C GLY A 310 13.28 13.68 3.84
N GLU A 311 12.38 14.33 3.09
CA GLU A 311 11.28 15.11 3.63
C GLU A 311 10.35 14.26 4.50
N TYR A 312 10.03 14.78 5.68
CA TYR A 312 9.06 14.18 6.59
C TYR A 312 7.65 14.42 6.07
N GLN A 313 6.81 13.39 6.09
CA GLN A 313 5.39 13.56 5.79
C GLN A 313 4.59 13.66 7.09
N SER A 314 3.73 14.68 7.16
CA SER A 314 2.76 14.78 8.24
C SER A 314 1.74 13.68 8.10
N ILE A 315 1.74 12.77 9.06
CA ILE A 315 0.60 11.90 9.28
C ILE A 315 -0.37 12.76 10.07
N ALA A 316 -1.27 13.43 9.36
CA ALA A 316 -2.40 14.08 10.00
C ALA A 316 -3.00 13.06 10.98
N PRO A 317 -3.19 13.41 12.28
CA PRO A 317 -3.85 12.52 13.22
C PRO A 317 -5.13 12.11 12.53
N ARG A 318 -5.23 10.81 12.20
CA ARG A 318 -6.33 10.28 11.41
C ARG A 318 -7.57 10.74 12.13
N ALA A 319 -8.27 11.75 11.60
CA ALA A 319 -9.49 12.26 12.21
C ALA A 319 -10.30 11.00 12.43
N GLN A 320 -10.56 10.65 13.70
CA GLN A 320 -11.41 9.50 13.99
C GLN A 320 -12.62 9.72 13.10
N PRO A 321 -12.91 8.78 12.16
CA PRO A 321 -13.90 9.03 11.13
C PRO A 321 -15.10 9.60 11.86
N GLN A 322 -15.41 10.86 11.59
CA GLN A 322 -16.58 11.49 12.17
C GLN A 322 -17.69 10.62 11.64
N ILE A 323 -18.17 9.71 12.48
CA ILE A 323 -19.33 8.89 12.16
C ILE A 323 -20.36 9.96 11.84
N PRO A 324 -20.81 10.08 10.59
CA PRO A 324 -21.73 11.15 10.23
C PRO A 324 -22.87 11.02 11.22
N VAL A 325 -23.00 12.01 12.10
CA VAL A 325 -24.09 12.03 13.06
C VAL A 325 -25.31 11.88 12.18
N PRO A 326 -26.08 10.78 12.30
CA PRO A 326 -27.21 10.57 11.43
C PRO A 326 -28.08 11.79 11.66
N GLN A 327 -28.09 12.70 10.68
CA GLN A 327 -29.02 13.81 10.72
C GLN A 327 -30.36 13.13 10.89
N LYS A 328 -31.05 13.49 11.98
CA LYS A 328 -32.35 12.96 12.34
C LYS A 328 -33.28 13.36 11.22
N LYS A 329 -33.25 12.60 10.13
CA LYS A 329 -34.12 12.73 8.99
C LYS A 329 -35.48 12.48 9.60
N GLN A 330 -36.24 13.55 9.78
CA GLN A 330 -37.62 13.49 10.23
C GLN A 330 -38.23 12.33 9.47
N SER A 331 -38.66 11.32 10.22
CA SER A 331 -39.25 10.13 9.68
C SER A 331 -40.54 10.55 8.98
N GLU A 332 -40.45 10.87 7.69
CA GLU A 332 -41.53 10.63 6.76
C GLU A 332 -41.84 9.14 6.90
N ALA A 333 -43.02 8.84 7.41
CA ALA A 333 -43.56 7.51 7.51
C ALA A 333 -43.62 6.90 6.10
N ARG A 334 -42.53 6.26 5.69
CA ARG A 334 -42.43 5.58 4.42
C ARG A 334 -43.26 4.32 4.54
N ASP A 335 -44.41 4.29 3.88
CA ASP A 335 -45.34 3.17 3.88
C ASP A 335 -44.68 1.94 3.23
N TRP A 336 -44.37 0.92 4.04
CA TRP A 336 -43.69 -0.33 3.61
C TRP A 336 -44.66 -1.38 3.05
N SER A 337 -45.93 -1.03 2.86
CA SER A 337 -46.97 -1.90 2.30
C SER A 337 -46.60 -2.61 0.97
N PRO A 338 -45.81 -2.05 0.02
CA PRO A 338 -45.57 -2.76 -1.24
C PRO A 338 -44.56 -3.92 -1.14
N PHE A 339 -43.64 -3.91 -0.16
CA PHE A 339 -42.61 -4.97 -0.06
C PHE A 339 -43.12 -6.27 0.54
N ILE A 340 -44.14 -6.22 1.40
CA ILE A 340 -44.77 -7.42 1.96
C ILE A 340 -45.58 -8.16 0.88
N PHE A 341 -46.14 -7.44 -0.09
CA PHE A 341 -46.90 -8.03 -1.20
C PHE A 341 -46.01 -8.82 -2.18
N LEU A 342 -44.82 -8.29 -2.53
CA LEU A 342 -43.91 -8.97 -3.46
C LEU A 342 -43.33 -10.28 -2.91
N SER A 343 -43.04 -10.35 -1.61
CA SER A 343 -42.57 -11.59 -0.97
C SER A 343 -43.63 -12.70 -0.98
N SER A 344 -44.91 -12.33 -0.87
CA SER A 344 -46.02 -13.29 -0.83
C SER A 344 -46.29 -13.90 -2.21
N ILE A 345 -46.18 -13.09 -3.28
CA ILE A 345 -46.36 -13.55 -4.66
C ILE A 345 -45.25 -14.54 -5.07
N ALA A 346 -44.01 -14.30 -4.66
CA ALA A 346 -42.90 -15.20 -4.95
C ALA A 346 -43.08 -16.59 -4.31
N CYS A 347 -43.55 -16.65 -3.05
CA CYS A 347 -43.84 -17.92 -2.38
C CYS A 347 -44.99 -18.70 -3.04
N ILE A 348 -46.04 -18.01 -3.50
CA ILE A 348 -47.17 -18.66 -4.18
C ILE A 348 -46.73 -19.24 -5.53
N LEU A 349 -45.92 -18.51 -6.31
CA LEU A 349 -45.41 -18.99 -7.60
C LEU A 349 -44.47 -20.20 -7.44
N LEU A 350 -43.61 -20.20 -6.43
CA LEU A 350 -42.73 -21.34 -6.13
C LEU A 350 -43.53 -22.57 -5.67
N SER A 351 -44.58 -22.38 -4.87
CA SER A 351 -45.44 -23.50 -4.46
C SER A 351 -46.23 -24.08 -5.64
N ALA A 352 -46.73 -23.25 -6.55
CA ALA A 352 -47.46 -23.71 -7.74
C ALA A 352 -46.55 -24.49 -8.70
N LEU A 353 -45.31 -24.04 -8.91
CA LEU A 353 -44.32 -24.75 -9.74
C LEU A 353 -43.92 -26.11 -9.14
N TYR A 354 -43.91 -26.22 -7.81
CA TYR A 354 -43.60 -27.49 -7.15
C TYR A 354 -44.71 -28.54 -7.33
N THR A 355 -45.98 -28.13 -7.24
CA THR A 355 -47.12 -29.06 -7.35
C THR A 355 -47.28 -29.60 -8.77
N VAL A 356 -47.06 -28.78 -9.80
CA VAL A 356 -47.19 -29.21 -11.21
C VAL A 356 -46.14 -30.27 -11.57
N ARG A 357 -44.92 -30.15 -11.02
CA ARG A 357 -43.85 -31.13 -11.27
C ARG A 357 -44.11 -32.49 -10.64
N HIS A 358 -44.88 -32.54 -9.55
CA HIS A 358 -45.16 -33.80 -8.85
C HIS A 358 -46.31 -34.61 -9.47
N VAL A 359 -47.18 -33.96 -10.26
CA VAL A 359 -48.31 -34.63 -10.94
C VAL A 359 -47.87 -35.27 -12.27
N GLN A 360 -46.80 -34.79 -12.91
CA GLN A 360 -46.26 -35.43 -14.13
C GLN A 360 -45.35 -36.64 -13.86
N ALA A 361 -45.11 -36.98 -12.60
CA ALA A 361 -44.24 -38.10 -12.18
C ALA A 361 -45.03 -39.33 -11.66
N ARG A 362 -46.35 -39.37 -11.87
CA ARG A 362 -47.21 -40.55 -11.74
C ARG A 362 -47.89 -40.81 -13.06
#